data_AF-A0A3N5W036-F1
#
_entry.id   AF-A0A3N5W036-F1
#
_cell.length_a   1.000
_cell.length_b   1.000
_cell.length_c   1.000
_cell.angle_alpha   90.00
_cell.angle_beta   90.00
_cell.angle_gamma   90.00
#
_symmetry.space_group_name_H-M   'P 1'
#
loop_
_entity.id
_entity.type
_entity.pdbx_description
1 polymer ?
#
loop_
_entity_poly.entity_id
_entity_poly.type
_entity_poly.pdbx_seq_one_letter_code
_entity_poly.pdbx_strand_id
1 'polypeptide(L)'
;MANAFLEFLDLYNREASVDQARRTVGFVEQAIAQNRRRLEDAAETLRAFQVTHRTIELTEQTKATVEAVARLETEKAELEIQKGVMETYALSGQVNVRELGARIARIEKMLRELGSGVSPSSLGDSLESRVLLPVDRIPEIALRLADLTREVMVQEKVYEYLTAQLEEARIQESRNLQVIQVLDEAVPPIRKARPRRSLIVLLTFLLSLLASAALAVAAEAYLRFAEPADGTDAGKGPRTFVRFFVRLRDWAGPVGPPARGGHDGPGAAL
;
A
#
# COMPACT_ATOMS: atom_id res chain seq x y z
N MET A 1 -10.99 -18.41 -14.74
CA MET A 1 -10.91 -17.88 -13.35
C MET A 1 -9.53 -17.33 -13.05
N ALA A 2 -8.44 -18.10 -13.13
CA ALA A 2 -7.09 -17.58 -12.88
C ALA A 2 -6.71 -16.39 -13.78
N ASN A 3 -6.89 -16.50 -15.11
CA ASN A 3 -6.60 -15.40 -16.03
C ASN A 3 -7.46 -14.15 -15.77
N ALA A 4 -8.74 -14.34 -15.43
CA ALA A 4 -9.64 -13.23 -15.08
C ALA A 4 -9.24 -12.50 -13.79
N PHE A 5 -8.68 -13.22 -12.80
CA PHE A 5 -8.11 -12.57 -11.61
C PHE A 5 -6.85 -11.76 -11.95
N LEU A 6 -6.02 -12.25 -12.88
CA LEU A 6 -4.85 -11.50 -13.35
C LEU A 6 -5.26 -10.23 -14.10
N GLU A 7 -6.27 -10.30 -14.97
CA GLU A 7 -6.81 -9.11 -15.65
C GLU A 7 -7.39 -8.09 -14.66
N PHE A 8 -8.16 -8.53 -13.68
CA PHE A 8 -8.71 -7.64 -12.66
C PHE A 8 -7.60 -7.00 -11.81
N LEU A 9 -6.58 -7.77 -11.44
CA LEU A 9 -5.45 -7.28 -10.66
C LEU A 9 -4.59 -6.30 -11.48
N ASP A 10 -4.35 -6.57 -12.76
CA ASP A 10 -3.63 -5.65 -13.65
C ASP A 10 -4.42 -4.34 -13.84
N LEU A 11 -5.74 -4.41 -14.03
CA LEU A 11 -6.60 -3.24 -14.14
C LEU A 11 -6.61 -2.40 -12.85
N TYR A 12 -6.79 -3.05 -11.69
CA TYR A 12 -6.75 -2.37 -10.39
C TYR A 12 -5.39 -1.73 -10.11
N ASN A 13 -4.30 -2.46 -10.38
CA ASN A 13 -2.96 -1.94 -10.15
C ASN A 13 -2.61 -0.79 -11.10
N ARG A 14 -3.07 -0.82 -12.35
CA ARG A 14 -2.92 0.29 -13.30
C ARG A 14 -3.66 1.52 -12.82
N GLU A 15 -4.93 1.38 -12.41
CA GLU A 15 -5.71 2.49 -11.87
C GLU A 15 -5.05 3.08 -10.61
N ALA A 16 -4.66 2.24 -9.66
CA ALA A 16 -3.96 2.65 -8.45
C ALA A 16 -2.62 3.35 -8.76
N SER A 17 -1.86 2.86 -9.74
CA SER A 17 -0.58 3.43 -10.16
C SER A 17 -0.75 4.78 -10.87
N VAL A 18 -1.77 4.94 -11.72
CA VAL A 18 -2.09 6.23 -12.38
C VAL A 18 -2.52 7.26 -11.35
N ASP A 19 -3.41 6.89 -10.41
CA ASP A 19 -3.84 7.78 -9.35
C ASP A 19 -2.69 8.19 -8.43
N GLN A 20 -1.79 7.26 -8.12
CA GLN A 20 -0.58 7.52 -7.36
C GLN A 20 0.35 8.50 -8.11
N ALA A 21 0.62 8.27 -9.40
CA ALA A 21 1.48 9.13 -10.20
C ALA A 21 0.92 10.57 -10.29
N ARG A 22 -0.40 10.72 -10.49
CA ARG A 22 -1.09 12.01 -10.46
C ARG A 22 -0.91 12.74 -9.13
N ARG A 23 -1.02 12.04 -8.00
CA ARG A 23 -0.81 12.63 -6.67
C ARG A 23 0.63 13.10 -6.50
N THR A 24 1.62 12.34 -6.96
CA THR A 24 3.03 12.76 -6.93
C THR A 24 3.24 14.02 -7.76
N VAL A 25 2.73 14.08 -8.98
CA VAL A 25 2.84 15.28 -9.84
C VAL A 25 2.24 16.49 -9.12
N GLY A 26 1.01 16.37 -8.60
CA GLY A 26 0.38 17.47 -7.86
C GLY A 26 1.15 17.91 -6.61
N PHE A 27 1.77 16.97 -5.89
CA PHE A 27 2.63 17.28 -4.74
C PHE A 27 3.87 18.08 -5.15
N VAL A 28 4.57 17.65 -6.20
CA VAL A 28 5.78 18.34 -6.69
C VAL A 28 5.44 19.72 -7.26
N GLU A 29 4.33 19.85 -8.00
CA GLU A 29 3.85 21.15 -8.51
C GLU A 29 3.56 22.12 -7.36
N GLN A 30 2.91 21.64 -6.29
CA GLN A 30 2.67 22.45 -5.09
C GLN A 30 3.99 22.84 -4.39
N ALA A 31 4.96 21.94 -4.32
CA ALA A 31 6.27 22.22 -3.73
C ALA A 31 7.04 23.29 -4.54
N ILE A 32 7.02 23.21 -5.87
CA ILE A 32 7.62 24.23 -6.76
C ILE A 32 6.96 25.59 -6.54
N ALA A 33 5.62 25.63 -6.49
CA ALA A 33 4.90 26.89 -6.26
C ALA A 33 5.27 27.54 -4.92
N GLN A 34 5.48 26.73 -3.87
CA GLN A 34 5.92 27.22 -2.57
C GLN A 34 7.38 27.70 -2.59
N ASN A 35 8.29 26.90 -3.15
CA ASN A 35 9.70 27.26 -3.24
C ASN A 35 9.91 28.53 -4.10
N ARG A 36 9.14 28.70 -5.19
CA ARG A 36 9.18 29.93 -5.98
C ARG A 36 8.85 31.18 -5.16
N ARG A 37 7.82 31.13 -4.31
CA ARG A 37 7.48 32.25 -3.42
C ARG A 37 8.59 32.54 -2.41
N ARG A 38 9.22 31.48 -1.85
CA ARG A 38 10.36 31.61 -0.93
C ARG A 38 11.58 32.21 -1.62
N LEU A 39 11.84 31.80 -2.86
CA LEU A 39 12.92 32.34 -3.69
C LEU A 39 12.70 33.82 -4.00
N GLU A 40 11.48 34.20 -4.40
CA GLU A 40 11.11 35.59 -4.65
C GLU A 40 11.31 36.46 -3.40
N ASP A 41 10.84 36.01 -2.23
CA ASP A 41 11.00 36.71 -0.94
C ASP A 41 12.47 36.81 -0.49
N ALA A 42 13.23 35.73 -0.63
CA ALA A 42 14.67 35.71 -0.30
C ALA A 42 15.46 36.65 -1.23
N ALA A 43 15.16 36.65 -2.53
CA ALA A 43 15.80 37.52 -3.51
C ALA A 43 15.47 39.00 -3.26
N GLU A 44 14.21 39.31 -2.92
CA GLU A 44 13.80 40.67 -2.56
C GLU A 44 14.51 41.15 -1.28
N THR A 45 14.59 40.30 -0.26
CA THR A 45 15.29 40.61 0.99
C THR A 45 16.78 40.86 0.75
N LEU A 46 17.43 40.01 -0.05
CA LEU A 46 18.85 40.19 -0.44
C LEU A 46 19.04 41.51 -1.19
N ARG A 47 18.16 41.81 -2.14
CA ARG A 47 18.21 43.04 -2.92
C ARG A 47 18.05 44.28 -2.05
N ALA A 48 17.06 44.29 -1.15
CA ALA A 48 16.81 45.39 -0.23
C ALA A 48 18.02 45.63 0.70
N PHE A 49 18.65 44.55 1.17
CA PHE A 49 19.85 44.62 2.00
C PHE A 49 21.05 45.20 1.23
N GLN A 50 21.29 44.74 -0.01
CA GLN A 50 22.38 45.24 -0.86
C GLN A 50 22.22 46.73 -1.21
N VAL A 51 21.00 47.18 -1.50
CA VAL A 51 20.70 48.59 -1.78
C VAL A 51 20.95 49.47 -0.55
N THR A 52 20.54 49.01 0.63
CA THR A 52 20.64 49.78 1.89
C THR A 52 22.08 49.91 2.36
N HIS A 53 22.88 48.84 2.26
CA HIS A 53 24.23 48.78 2.83
C HIS A 53 25.37 49.03 1.83
N ARG A 54 25.06 49.28 0.54
CA ARG A 54 26.00 49.69 -0.53
C ARG A 54 27.33 48.92 -0.54
N THR A 55 27.23 47.66 -0.95
CA THR A 55 28.34 46.82 -1.46
C THR A 55 29.49 46.61 -0.48
N ILE A 56 29.30 45.62 0.40
CA ILE A 56 30.41 44.92 1.04
C ILE A 56 30.64 43.64 0.24
N GLU A 57 31.83 43.48 -0.34
CA GLU A 57 32.19 42.22 -1.01
C GLU A 57 32.52 41.17 0.05
N LEU A 58 31.93 39.98 -0.11
CA LEU A 58 32.31 38.81 0.66
C LEU A 58 33.73 38.42 0.24
N THR A 59 34.61 38.17 1.22
CA THR A 59 35.93 37.61 0.91
C THR A 59 35.77 36.23 0.25
N GLU A 60 36.71 35.84 -0.63
CA GLU A 60 36.68 34.52 -1.29
C GLU A 60 36.57 33.36 -0.28
N GLN A 61 37.19 33.49 0.89
CA GLN A 61 37.09 32.51 1.98
C GLN A 61 35.68 32.46 2.59
N THR A 62 35.03 33.61 2.81
CA THR A 62 33.64 33.66 3.30
C THR A 62 32.69 33.09 2.26
N LYS A 63 32.87 33.43 0.98
CA LYS A 63 32.06 32.91 -0.13
C LYS A 63 32.16 31.38 -0.24
N ALA A 64 33.37 30.81 -0.22
CA ALA A 64 33.58 29.37 -0.27
C ALA A 64 32.90 28.65 0.91
N THR A 65 32.91 29.27 2.09
CA THR A 65 32.23 28.73 3.29
C THR A 65 30.72 28.78 3.15
N VAL A 66 30.18 29.91 2.68
CA VAL A 66 28.75 30.07 2.36
C VAL A 66 28.29 29.05 1.33
N GLU A 67 29.06 28.83 0.27
CA GLU A 67 28.77 27.83 -0.74
C GLU A 67 28.77 26.41 -0.16
N ALA A 68 29.71 26.08 0.73
CA ALA A 68 29.74 24.77 1.40
C ALA A 68 28.50 24.54 2.29
N VAL A 69 28.09 25.56 3.05
CA VAL A 69 26.88 25.48 3.89
C VAL A 69 25.62 25.43 3.02
N ALA A 70 25.53 26.24 1.98
CA ALA A 70 24.43 26.23 1.02
C ALA A 70 24.26 24.85 0.37
N ARG A 71 25.36 24.18 0.01
CA ARG A 71 25.32 22.80 -0.53
C ARG A 71 24.71 21.81 0.46
N LEU A 72 25.10 21.87 1.74
CA LEU A 72 24.55 20.99 2.78
C LEU A 72 23.07 21.28 3.07
N GLU A 73 22.66 22.55 3.09
CA GLU A 73 21.25 22.93 3.23
C GLU A 73 20.41 22.51 2.02
N THR A 74 20.99 22.60 0.82
CA THR A 74 20.37 22.07 -0.40
C THR A 74 20.17 20.56 -0.28
N GLU A 75 21.21 19.80 0.08
CA GLU A 75 21.11 18.35 0.26
C GLU A 75 20.06 17.98 1.33
N LYS A 76 20.00 18.74 2.43
CA LYS A 76 18.95 18.57 3.44
C LYS A 76 17.56 18.77 2.84
N ALA A 77 17.35 19.87 2.11
CA ALA A 77 16.06 20.19 1.51
C ALA A 77 15.64 19.14 0.47
N GLU A 78 16.59 18.64 -0.33
CA GLU A 78 16.36 17.53 -1.27
C GLU A 78 15.87 16.27 -0.54
N LEU A 79 16.52 15.89 0.57
CA LEU A 79 16.13 14.73 1.38
C LEU A 79 14.75 14.92 2.03
N GLU A 80 14.42 16.14 2.48
CA GLU A 80 13.11 16.46 3.03
C GLU A 80 12.00 16.33 1.97
N ILE A 81 12.26 16.77 0.74
CA ILE A 81 11.36 16.60 -0.39
C ILE A 81 11.19 15.12 -0.73
N GLN A 82 12.29 14.36 -0.84
CA GLN A 82 12.22 12.92 -1.07
C GLN A 82 11.41 12.20 0.01
N LYS A 83 11.57 12.60 1.27
CA LYS A 83 10.80 12.08 2.40
C LYS A 83 9.30 12.38 2.24
N GLY A 84 8.93 13.61 1.87
CA GLY A 84 7.53 13.98 1.62
C GLY A 84 6.90 13.23 0.43
N VAL A 85 7.66 13.03 -0.63
CA VAL A 85 7.25 12.19 -1.77
C VAL A 85 7.03 10.73 -1.32
N MET A 86 7.94 10.17 -0.53
CA MET A 86 7.79 8.81 0.03
C MET A 86 6.63 8.68 1.00
N GLU A 87 6.33 9.70 1.78
CA GLU A 87 5.15 9.75 2.64
C GLU A 87 3.86 9.74 1.81
N THR A 88 3.86 10.37 0.63
CA THR A 88 2.74 10.30 -0.32
C THR A 88 2.56 8.89 -0.91
N TYR A 89 3.66 8.14 -1.09
CA TYR A 89 3.64 6.75 -1.57
C TYR A 89 3.29 5.69 -0.51
N ALA A 90 3.47 5.98 0.77
CA ALA A 90 3.53 4.93 1.78
C ALA A 90 2.16 4.53 2.37
N LEU A 91 1.59 3.44 1.86
CA LEU A 91 0.83 2.47 2.66
C LEU A 91 1.69 1.25 3.09
N SER A 92 2.98 1.15 2.72
CA SER A 92 3.81 -0.05 3.01
C SER A 92 5.34 0.19 2.97
N GLY A 93 5.89 1.08 3.82
CA GLY A 93 7.35 1.33 3.77
C GLY A 93 7.95 2.18 4.90
N GLN A 94 7.72 1.84 6.17
CA GLN A 94 8.25 2.59 7.31
C GLN A 94 9.80 2.65 7.38
N VAL A 95 10.51 1.75 6.69
CA VAL A 95 11.98 1.63 6.76
C VAL A 95 12.68 2.79 6.03
N ASN A 96 12.19 3.17 4.84
CA ASN A 96 12.86 4.18 4.01
C ASN A 96 12.70 5.60 4.60
N VAL A 97 11.53 5.92 5.14
CA VAL A 97 11.26 7.23 5.79
C VAL A 97 12.16 7.42 7.02
N ARG A 98 12.42 6.35 7.78
CA ARG A 98 13.32 6.40 8.94
C ARG A 98 14.78 6.61 8.51
N GLU A 99 15.22 5.97 7.44
CA GLU A 99 16.58 6.16 6.91
C GLU A 99 16.79 7.60 6.43
N LEU A 100 15.85 8.15 5.66
CA LEU A 100 15.88 9.55 5.22
C LEU A 100 15.91 10.51 6.42
N GLY A 101 15.08 10.27 7.44
CA GLY A 101 15.11 11.03 8.68
C GLY A 101 16.47 10.98 9.40
N ALA A 102 17.12 9.81 9.42
CA ALA A 102 18.45 9.66 10.00
C ALA A 102 19.53 10.40 9.20
N ARG A 103 19.42 10.44 7.86
CA ARG A 103 20.31 11.24 6.99
C ARG A 103 20.15 12.72 7.25
N ILE A 104 18.91 13.23 7.30
CA ILE A 104 18.59 14.63 7.62
C ILE A 104 19.20 15.00 8.98
N ALA A 105 19.01 14.18 10.02
CA ALA A 105 19.55 14.44 11.35
C ALA A 105 21.10 14.52 11.37
N ARG A 106 21.79 13.75 10.51
CA ARG A 106 23.25 13.85 10.35
C ARG A 106 23.66 15.18 9.72
N ILE A 107 22.99 15.58 8.63
CA ILE A 107 23.26 16.87 7.99
C ILE A 107 22.99 18.02 8.95
N GLU A 108 21.92 17.98 9.72
CA GLU A 108 21.65 18.98 10.74
C GLU A 108 22.74 19.05 11.81
N LYS A 109 23.32 17.91 12.19
CA LYS A 109 24.45 17.88 13.12
C LYS A 109 25.68 18.55 12.51
N MET A 110 26.00 18.26 11.26
CA MET A 110 27.11 18.91 10.53
C MET A 110 26.87 20.42 10.36
N LEU A 111 25.65 20.83 10.02
CA LEU A 111 25.28 22.25 9.91
C LEU A 111 25.40 22.98 11.25
N ARG A 112 25.03 22.34 12.37
CA ARG A 112 25.25 22.89 13.70
C ARG A 112 26.73 23.02 14.02
N GLU A 113 27.54 22.01 13.69
CA GLU A 113 29.00 22.03 13.90
C GLU A 113 29.69 23.11 13.04
N LEU A 114 29.20 23.37 11.84
CA LEU A 114 29.71 24.41 10.93
C LEU A 114 29.21 25.82 11.30
N GLY A 115 27.94 25.95 11.68
CA GLY A 115 27.32 27.23 12.05
C GLY A 115 27.71 27.71 13.45
N SER A 116 27.99 26.78 14.37
CA SER A 116 28.61 27.12 15.66
C SER A 116 30.12 27.23 15.47
N GLY A 117 30.61 28.41 15.10
CA GLY A 117 31.94 28.82 15.53
C GLY A 117 31.97 28.72 17.05
N VAL A 118 32.58 27.65 17.57
CA VAL A 118 32.45 27.27 18.97
C VAL A 118 32.91 28.42 19.87
N SER A 119 31.96 28.92 20.67
CA SER A 119 32.22 29.76 21.83
C SER A 119 33.30 29.11 22.72
N PRO A 120 34.17 29.84 23.42
CA PRO A 120 35.48 29.34 23.92
C PRO A 120 35.46 28.22 24.99
N SER A 121 34.32 27.60 25.28
CA SER A 121 34.12 26.76 26.46
C SER A 121 33.92 25.26 26.18
N SER A 122 33.90 24.77 24.93
CA SER A 122 33.63 23.34 24.67
C SER A 122 34.65 22.61 23.79
N LEU A 123 35.92 23.05 23.74
CA LEU A 123 36.93 22.42 22.89
C LEU A 123 38.07 21.84 23.72
N GLY A 124 37.74 20.79 24.46
CA GLY A 124 38.72 19.75 24.73
C GLY A 124 38.95 18.96 23.45
N ASP A 125 40.16 19.12 22.89
CA ASP A 125 40.88 18.08 22.14
C ASP A 125 40.23 17.51 20.87
N SER A 126 40.21 18.29 19.79
CA SER A 126 40.09 17.78 18.41
C SER A 126 40.42 18.90 17.42
N LEU A 127 41.72 19.19 17.35
CA LEU A 127 42.38 19.99 16.33
C LEU A 127 42.69 18.99 15.20
N GLU A 128 42.06 19.04 14.03
CA GLU A 128 42.79 19.54 12.83
C GLU A 128 41.92 19.78 11.59
N SER A 129 40.60 19.56 11.62
CA SER A 129 39.74 19.85 10.45
C SER A 129 38.54 20.68 10.86
N ARG A 130 38.80 21.96 11.12
CA ARG A 130 37.76 22.92 11.43
C ARG A 130 37.75 23.96 10.33
N VAL A 131 36.73 23.92 9.50
CA VAL A 131 36.29 25.09 8.72
C VAL A 131 35.76 26.09 9.74
N LEU A 132 36.69 26.73 10.44
CA LEU A 132 36.39 27.81 11.37
C LEU A 132 36.04 28.99 10.49
N LEU A 133 34.77 29.37 10.45
CA LEU A 133 34.44 30.75 10.15
C LEU A 133 35.30 31.60 11.12
N PRO A 134 36.13 32.53 10.64
CA PRO A 134 36.72 33.53 11.51
C PRO A 134 35.59 34.50 11.90
N VAL A 135 34.66 34.05 12.75
CA VAL A 135 33.51 34.85 13.21
C VAL A 135 34.02 36.12 13.92
N ASP A 136 35.22 36.04 14.49
CA ASP A 136 35.89 37.14 15.19
C ASP A 136 36.31 38.32 14.29
N ARG A 137 36.25 38.20 12.95
CA ARG A 137 36.73 39.27 12.03
C ARG A 137 35.79 39.63 10.89
N ILE A 138 34.61 39.03 10.79
CA ILE A 138 33.64 39.37 9.75
C ILE A 138 32.72 40.49 10.29
N PRO A 139 32.63 41.66 9.63
CA PRO A 139 31.65 42.67 10.00
C PRO A 139 30.24 42.07 10.03
N GLU A 140 29.41 42.41 11.02
CA GLU A 140 28.05 41.87 11.17
C GLU A 140 27.22 41.97 9.86
N ILE A 141 27.46 43.03 9.08
CA ILE A 141 26.83 43.28 7.79
C ILE A 141 27.24 42.23 6.73
N ALA A 142 28.51 41.80 6.71
CA ALA A 142 29.02 40.78 5.79
C ALA A 142 28.49 39.39 6.15
N LEU A 143 28.34 39.09 7.44
CA LEU A 143 27.69 37.84 7.89
C LEU A 143 26.23 37.81 7.44
N ARG A 144 25.50 38.92 7.62
CA ARG A 144 24.11 39.01 7.18
C ARG A 144 23.97 38.90 5.65
N LEU A 145 24.90 39.48 4.89
CA LEU A 145 24.94 39.32 3.43
C LEU A 145 25.19 37.86 3.03
N ALA A 146 26.10 37.18 3.72
CA ALA A 146 26.39 35.75 3.53
C ALA A 146 25.12 34.91 3.75
N ASP A 147 24.38 35.14 4.83
CA ASP A 147 23.15 34.41 5.14
C ASP A 147 22.07 34.61 4.05
N LEU A 148 21.86 35.86 3.62
CA LEU A 148 20.86 36.17 2.59
C LEU A 148 21.26 35.58 1.23
N THR A 149 22.55 35.62 0.90
CA THR A 149 23.07 35.02 -0.35
C THR A 149 22.92 33.50 -0.31
N ARG A 150 23.24 32.88 0.83
CA ARG A 150 23.04 31.45 1.08
C ARG A 150 21.60 31.03 0.86
N GLU A 151 20.65 31.76 1.45
CA GLU A 151 19.22 31.46 1.34
C GLU A 151 18.77 31.47 -0.13
N VAL A 152 19.11 32.51 -0.90
CA VAL A 152 18.79 32.58 -2.33
C VAL A 152 19.39 31.38 -3.09
N MET A 153 20.66 31.07 -2.86
CA MET A 153 21.33 29.93 -3.52
C MET A 153 20.66 28.59 -3.19
N VAL A 154 20.26 28.38 -1.93
CA VAL A 154 19.54 27.18 -1.51
C VAL A 154 18.20 27.09 -2.23
N GLN A 155 17.41 28.17 -2.23
CA GLN A 155 16.10 28.15 -2.89
C GLN A 155 16.22 27.96 -4.41
N GLU A 156 17.23 28.54 -5.07
CA GLU A 156 17.52 28.32 -6.49
C GLU A 156 17.85 26.85 -6.78
N LYS A 157 18.71 26.23 -5.96
CA LYS A 157 19.08 24.83 -6.14
C LYS A 157 17.92 23.87 -5.88
N VAL A 158 17.12 24.16 -4.86
CA VAL A 158 15.89 23.41 -4.59
C VAL A 158 14.90 23.56 -5.74
N TYR A 159 14.77 24.74 -6.34
CA TYR A 159 13.93 24.96 -7.53
C TYR A 159 14.39 24.09 -8.71
N GLU A 160 15.70 24.08 -8.99
CA GLU A 160 16.32 23.26 -10.04
C GLU A 160 16.04 21.77 -9.82
N TYR A 161 16.26 21.28 -8.60
CA TYR A 161 15.99 19.89 -8.22
C TYR A 161 14.50 19.53 -8.36
N LEU A 162 13.60 20.36 -7.84
CA LEU A 162 12.16 20.15 -7.92
C LEU A 162 11.67 20.13 -9.37
N THR A 163 12.22 21.00 -10.22
CA THR A 163 11.91 21.03 -11.65
C THR A 163 12.34 19.72 -12.32
N ALA A 164 13.54 19.22 -12.02
CA ALA A 164 13.98 17.92 -12.53
C ALA A 164 13.06 16.77 -12.05
N GLN A 165 12.64 16.80 -10.78
CA GLN A 165 11.71 15.82 -10.22
C GLN A 165 10.31 15.91 -10.83
N LEU A 166 9.84 17.09 -11.21
CA LEU A 166 8.56 17.26 -11.89
C LEU A 166 8.57 16.59 -13.26
N GLU A 167 9.64 16.81 -14.03
CA GLU A 167 9.78 16.19 -15.35
C GLU A 167 9.89 14.66 -15.23
N GLU A 168 10.63 14.16 -14.24
CA GLU A 168 10.65 12.73 -13.93
C GLU A 168 9.26 12.19 -13.57
N ALA A 169 8.53 12.89 -12.69
CA ALA A 169 7.19 12.49 -12.26
C ALA A 169 6.18 12.48 -13.42
N ARG A 170 6.24 13.47 -14.33
CA ARG A 170 5.41 13.52 -15.54
C ARG A 170 5.72 12.38 -16.51
N ILE A 171 7.00 12.02 -16.65
CA ILE A 171 7.39 10.84 -17.42
C ILE A 171 6.76 9.59 -16.79
N GLN A 172 6.83 9.43 -15.46
CA GLN A 172 6.22 8.28 -14.78
C GLN A 172 4.70 8.25 -14.90
N GLU A 173 4.01 9.39 -14.82
CA GLU A 173 2.56 9.46 -15.03
C GLU A 173 2.16 9.05 -16.45
N SER A 174 2.92 9.49 -17.46
CA SER A 174 2.67 9.12 -18.86
C SER A 174 3.00 7.65 -19.18
N ARG A 175 3.81 7.00 -18.33
CA ARG A 175 4.17 5.59 -18.51
C ARG A 175 3.00 4.70 -18.10
N ASN A 176 2.37 4.09 -19.09
CA ASN A 176 1.42 3.01 -18.85
C ASN A 176 2.20 1.73 -18.49
N LEU A 177 2.51 1.56 -17.20
CA LEU A 177 3.20 0.37 -16.72
C LEU A 177 2.22 -0.81 -16.74
N GLN A 178 2.48 -1.79 -17.62
CA GLN A 178 1.87 -3.10 -17.46
C GLN A 178 2.44 -3.71 -16.17
N VAL A 179 1.62 -3.76 -15.11
CA VAL A 179 2.10 -4.10 -13.76
C VAL A 179 2.41 -5.59 -13.67
N ILE A 180 1.73 -6.41 -14.48
CA ILE A 180 1.90 -7.86 -14.50
C ILE A 180 2.26 -8.33 -15.91
N GLN A 181 3.48 -8.84 -16.07
CA GLN A 181 3.88 -9.57 -17.26
C GLN A 181 3.57 -11.05 -17.07
N VAL A 182 2.66 -11.58 -17.89
CA VAL A 182 2.31 -13.00 -17.86
C VAL A 182 3.37 -13.78 -18.65
N LEU A 183 4.08 -14.68 -17.97
CA LEU A 183 5.10 -15.53 -18.60
C LEU A 183 4.50 -16.83 -19.17
N ASP A 184 3.45 -17.35 -18.52
CA ASP A 184 2.70 -18.52 -18.97
C ASP A 184 1.23 -18.37 -18.56
N GLU A 185 0.32 -18.61 -19.49
CA GLU A 185 -1.12 -18.46 -19.26
C GLU A 185 -1.69 -19.71 -18.58
N ALA A 186 -2.67 -19.51 -17.68
CA ALA A 186 -3.26 -20.64 -16.99
C ALA A 186 -4.18 -21.44 -17.93
N VAL A 187 -3.76 -22.66 -18.29
CA VAL A 187 -4.53 -23.62 -19.09
C VAL A 187 -5.44 -24.46 -18.17
N PRO A 188 -6.68 -24.80 -18.60
CA PRO A 188 -7.56 -25.66 -17.82
C PRO A 188 -6.93 -27.03 -17.50
N PRO A 189 -7.12 -27.57 -16.28
CA PRO A 189 -6.48 -28.82 -15.86
C PRO A 189 -7.06 -30.04 -16.57
N ILE A 190 -6.18 -30.92 -17.07
CA ILE A 190 -6.55 -32.17 -17.76
C ILE A 190 -7.29 -33.14 -16.82
N ARG A 191 -6.95 -33.15 -15.52
CA ARG A 191 -7.60 -33.99 -14.50
C ARG A 191 -8.33 -33.14 -13.47
N LYS A 192 -9.56 -33.53 -13.16
CA LYS A 192 -10.41 -32.84 -12.17
C LYS A 192 -9.83 -32.96 -10.77
N ALA A 193 -9.45 -31.84 -10.16
CA ALA A 193 -8.81 -31.82 -8.85
C ALA A 193 -9.74 -32.29 -7.71
N ARG A 194 -11.02 -31.89 -7.73
CA ARG A 194 -12.04 -32.23 -6.71
C ARG A 194 -13.47 -32.18 -7.29
N PRO A 195 -14.49 -32.82 -6.67
CA PRO A 195 -14.40 -33.88 -5.65
C PRO A 195 -14.23 -35.27 -6.29
N ARG A 196 -13.62 -36.20 -5.55
CA ARG A 196 -13.52 -37.62 -5.95
C ARG A 196 -14.91 -38.25 -5.84
N ARG A 197 -15.68 -38.22 -6.94
CA ARG A 197 -17.07 -38.74 -6.99
C ARG A 197 -17.19 -40.17 -6.47
N SER A 198 -16.18 -41.01 -6.71
CA SER A 198 -16.10 -42.37 -6.20
C SER A 198 -16.12 -42.44 -4.67
N LEU A 199 -15.42 -41.52 -3.99
CA LEU A 199 -15.37 -41.49 -2.52
C LEU A 199 -16.71 -41.06 -1.92
N ILE A 200 -17.42 -40.13 -2.57
CA ILE A 200 -18.77 -39.72 -2.16
C ILE A 200 -19.75 -40.89 -2.31
N VAL A 201 -19.70 -41.61 -3.43
CA VAL A 201 -20.56 -42.77 -3.68
C VAL A 201 -20.27 -43.90 -2.69
N LEU A 202 -19.00 -44.21 -2.43
CA LEU A 202 -18.61 -45.24 -1.46
C LEU A 202 -19.11 -44.92 -0.04
N LEU A 203 -18.95 -43.67 0.38
CA LEU A 203 -19.31 -43.24 1.74
C LEU A 203 -20.84 -43.20 1.92
N THR A 204 -21.58 -42.70 0.93
CA THR A 204 -23.06 -42.73 0.95
C THR A 204 -23.60 -44.16 0.91
N PHE A 205 -22.99 -45.05 0.13
CA PHE A 205 -23.33 -46.47 0.11
C PHE A 205 -23.11 -47.14 1.48
N LEU A 206 -21.93 -46.98 2.08
CA LEU A 206 -21.61 -47.51 3.41
C LEU A 206 -22.57 -47.02 4.49
N LEU A 207 -22.88 -45.71 4.50
CA LEU A 207 -23.84 -45.14 5.44
C LEU A 207 -25.25 -45.70 5.25
N SER A 208 -25.70 -45.87 4.00
CA SER A 208 -27.02 -46.44 3.71
C SER A 208 -27.14 -47.90 4.16
N LEU A 209 -26.06 -48.68 3.99
CA LEU A 209 -26.01 -50.08 4.39
C LEU A 209 -26.03 -50.23 5.92
N LEU A 210 -25.24 -49.42 6.63
CA LEU A 210 -25.26 -49.37 8.10
C LEU A 210 -26.63 -48.94 8.63
N ALA A 211 -27.25 -47.92 8.03
CA ALA A 211 -28.58 -47.47 8.42
C ALA A 211 -29.65 -48.55 8.19
N SER A 212 -29.59 -49.27 7.06
CA SER A 212 -30.48 -50.39 6.78
C SER A 212 -30.31 -51.53 7.77
N ALA A 213 -29.07 -51.89 8.12
CA ALA A 213 -28.79 -52.94 9.10
C ALA A 213 -29.28 -52.54 10.50
N ALA A 214 -29.03 -51.29 10.92
CA ALA A 214 -29.50 -50.76 12.20
C ALA A 214 -31.05 -50.77 12.27
N LEU A 215 -31.73 -50.39 11.20
CA LEU A 215 -33.20 -50.44 11.12
C LEU A 215 -33.71 -51.89 11.18
N ALA A 216 -33.05 -52.84 10.53
CA ALA A 216 -33.44 -54.25 10.57
C ALA A 216 -33.32 -54.84 11.98
N VAL A 217 -32.22 -54.59 12.67
CA VAL A 217 -32.02 -55.04 14.07
C VAL A 217 -33.02 -54.36 15.01
N ALA A 218 -33.25 -53.05 14.86
CA ALA A 218 -34.25 -52.35 15.64
C ALA A 218 -35.65 -52.95 15.41
N ALA A 219 -36.04 -53.21 14.16
CA ALA A 219 -37.31 -53.84 13.84
C ALA A 219 -37.44 -55.25 14.44
N GLU A 220 -36.39 -56.06 14.38
CA GLU A 220 -36.38 -57.41 14.95
C GLU A 220 -36.44 -57.37 16.49
N ALA A 221 -35.71 -56.45 17.14
CA ALA A 221 -35.79 -56.24 18.58
C ALA A 221 -37.21 -55.81 19.01
N TYR A 222 -37.85 -54.91 18.26
CA TYR A 222 -39.24 -54.52 18.51
C TYR A 222 -40.23 -55.67 18.34
N LEU A 223 -39.99 -56.59 17.40
CA LEU A 223 -40.83 -57.77 17.19
C LEU A 223 -40.64 -58.84 18.28
N ARG A 224 -39.40 -59.06 18.75
CA ARG A 224 -39.10 -59.99 19.85
C ARG A 224 -39.63 -59.50 21.20
N PHE A 225 -39.68 -58.20 21.43
CA PHE A 225 -40.36 -57.61 22.59
C PHE A 225 -41.90 -57.67 22.49
N ALA A 226 -42.46 -58.00 21.32
CA ALA A 226 -43.90 -58.08 21.08
C ALA A 226 -44.47 -59.51 21.10
N GLU A 227 -43.67 -60.54 21.42
CA GLU A 227 -44.16 -61.89 21.76
C GLU A 227 -44.40 -62.00 23.27
N PRO A 228 -45.65 -61.89 23.77
CA PRO A 228 -45.98 -62.35 25.10
C PRO A 228 -46.01 -63.87 25.14
N ALA A 229 -45.26 -64.44 26.08
CA ALA A 229 -45.42 -65.82 26.51
C ALA A 229 -46.86 -66.03 27.03
N ASP A 230 -47.49 -67.09 26.53
CA ASP A 230 -48.65 -67.81 27.04
C ASP A 230 -49.81 -67.02 27.70
N GLY A 231 -51.00 -67.17 27.09
CA GLY A 231 -52.27 -67.13 27.80
C GLY A 231 -52.88 -65.76 28.14
N THR A 232 -53.90 -65.41 27.35
CA THR A 232 -55.06 -64.56 27.71
C THR A 232 -54.88 -63.03 27.76
N ASP A 233 -55.40 -62.42 26.68
CA ASP A 233 -56.13 -61.16 26.55
C ASP A 233 -55.49 -59.76 26.74
N ALA A 234 -55.86 -58.91 25.77
CA ALA A 234 -55.96 -57.46 25.79
C ALA A 234 -54.71 -56.58 26.01
N GLY A 235 -54.23 -55.95 24.93
CA GLY A 235 -53.40 -54.74 25.03
C GLY A 235 -52.87 -54.22 23.69
N LYS A 236 -53.20 -52.98 23.35
CA LYS A 236 -52.84 -52.32 22.08
C LYS A 236 -51.31 -52.20 21.85
N GLY A 237 -50.82 -52.77 20.74
CA GLY A 237 -49.57 -52.39 20.06
C GLY A 237 -49.02 -53.48 19.11
N PRO A 238 -48.27 -53.17 18.01
CA PRO A 238 -48.08 -51.91 17.31
C PRO A 238 -48.45 -52.04 15.81
N ARG A 239 -49.74 -52.05 15.47
CA ARG A 239 -50.23 -51.91 14.07
C ARG A 239 -49.92 -50.54 13.45
N THR A 240 -49.32 -49.61 14.21
CA THR A 240 -49.03 -48.24 13.80
C THR A 240 -47.73 -48.12 12.99
N PHE A 241 -46.73 -48.98 13.22
CA PHE A 241 -45.41 -48.84 12.58
C PHE A 241 -45.41 -49.24 11.10
N VAL A 242 -46.20 -50.25 10.72
CA VAL A 242 -46.43 -50.62 9.31
C VAL A 242 -47.16 -49.49 8.57
N ARG A 243 -48.09 -48.79 9.22
CA ARG A 243 -48.75 -47.60 8.64
C ARG A 243 -47.80 -46.41 8.50
N PHE A 244 -46.82 -46.25 9.39
CA PHE A 244 -45.80 -45.20 9.27
C PHE A 244 -44.85 -45.47 8.08
N PHE A 245 -44.41 -46.72 7.89
CA PHE A 245 -43.58 -47.09 6.74
C PHE A 245 -44.31 -47.02 5.39
N VAL A 246 -45.60 -47.41 5.34
CA VAL A 246 -46.42 -47.23 4.13
C VAL A 246 -46.63 -45.76 3.80
N ARG A 247 -46.75 -44.88 4.81
CA ARG A 247 -46.88 -43.42 4.61
C ARG A 247 -45.56 -42.72 4.24
N LEU A 248 -44.41 -43.28 4.60
CA LEU A 248 -43.10 -42.75 4.21
C LEU A 248 -42.75 -43.09 2.75
N ARG A 249 -43.25 -44.22 2.21
CA ARG A 249 -43.17 -44.53 0.77
C ARG A 249 -43.88 -43.49 -0.08
N ASP A 250 -44.97 -42.90 0.42
CA ASP A 250 -45.74 -41.87 -0.27
C ASP A 250 -45.12 -40.45 -0.15
N TRP A 251 -44.10 -40.26 0.70
CA TRP A 251 -43.34 -38.99 0.79
C TRP A 251 -42.24 -38.86 -0.26
N ALA A 252 -41.78 -39.99 -0.82
CA ALA A 252 -40.89 -40.00 -1.99
C ALA A 252 -41.73 -39.78 -3.26
N GLY A 253 -42.16 -38.54 -3.47
CA GLY A 253 -42.88 -38.13 -4.68
C GLY A 253 -42.08 -38.38 -5.98
N PRO A 254 -42.75 -38.52 -7.13
CA PRO A 254 -42.12 -38.88 -8.39
C PRO A 254 -41.14 -37.79 -8.86
N VAL A 255 -39.88 -38.18 -9.07
CA VAL A 255 -38.89 -37.36 -9.75
C VAL A 255 -39.22 -37.35 -11.24
N GLY A 256 -40.06 -36.40 -11.65
CA GLY A 256 -40.34 -36.11 -13.06
C GLY A 256 -39.16 -35.36 -13.71
N PRO A 257 -38.87 -35.60 -15.00
CA PRO A 257 -37.77 -34.94 -15.71
C PRO A 257 -38.02 -33.42 -15.85
N PRO A 258 -36.96 -32.58 -15.92
CA PRO A 258 -37.11 -31.14 -15.97
C PRO A 258 -37.83 -30.67 -17.24
N ALA A 259 -38.87 -29.87 -17.04
CA ALA A 259 -39.59 -29.19 -18.12
C ALA A 259 -38.66 -28.25 -18.90
N ARG A 260 -38.61 -28.43 -20.22
CA ARG A 260 -38.02 -27.48 -21.17
C ARG A 260 -38.86 -26.19 -21.14
N GLY A 261 -38.34 -25.15 -20.50
CA GLY A 261 -38.84 -23.79 -20.65
C GLY A 261 -38.40 -23.21 -21.99
N GLY A 262 -39.21 -23.38 -23.03
CA GLY A 262 -39.16 -22.57 -24.24
C GLY A 262 -39.86 -21.24 -23.95
N HIS A 263 -39.08 -20.16 -23.87
CA HIS A 263 -39.59 -18.80 -23.80
C HIS A 263 -39.68 -18.27 -25.24
N ASP A 264 -40.78 -18.61 -25.92
CA ASP A 264 -41.23 -17.85 -27.10
C ASP A 264 -42.00 -16.63 -26.56
N GLY A 265 -41.43 -15.44 -26.77
CA GLY A 265 -42.09 -14.18 -26.46
C GLY A 265 -43.18 -13.85 -27.48
N PRO A 266 -44.35 -13.32 -27.08
CA PRO A 266 -45.26 -12.70 -28.01
C PRO A 266 -44.85 -11.23 -28.24
N GLY A 267 -44.72 -10.85 -29.51
CA GLY A 267 -44.63 -9.44 -29.90
C GLY A 267 -45.98 -8.73 -29.78
N ALA A 268 -45.95 -7.42 -29.50
CA ALA A 268 -46.58 -6.35 -30.30
C ALA A 268 -46.73 -5.04 -29.49
N ALA A 269 -46.38 -3.93 -30.16
CA ALA A 269 -46.78 -2.52 -29.92
C ALA A 269 -46.23 -1.87 -28.63
N LEU A 270 -45.49 -0.75 -28.64
CA LEU A 270 -45.46 0.47 -29.46
C LEU A 270 -44.02 1.00 -29.59
#